data_AF-D9PGU9-F1
#
_entry.id   AF-D9PGU9-F1
#
_cell.length_a   1.000
_cell.length_b   1.000
_cell.length_c   1.000
_cell.angle_alpha   90.00
_cell.angle_beta   90.00
_cell.angle_gamma   90.00
#
_symmetry.space_group_name_H-M   'P 1'
#
loop_
_entity.id
_entity.type
_entity.pdbx_description
1 polymer ?
#
loop_
_entity_poly.entity_id
_entity_poly.type
_entity_poly.pdbx_seq_one_letter_code
_entity_poly.pdbx_strand_id
1 'polypeptide(L)' 'MLIETKEHPGCLKDKVTSPGGTAIAGIHTLEKGGLRTTLIDAVESATNRSRQLGEKVIQDFAENNG' A
#
# COMPACT_ATOMS: atom_id res chain seq x y z
N MET A 1 3.29 -0.30 19.63
CA MET A 1 2.91 -1.48 18.81
C MET A 1 3.33 -1.30 17.35
N LEU A 2 3.34 -2.40 16.58
CA LEU A 2 4.08 -2.67 15.33
C LEU A 2 5.57 -2.31 15.40
N ILE A 3 5.91 -1.02 15.36
CA ILE A 3 7.30 -0.56 15.40
C ILE A 3 7.95 -0.93 16.74
N GLU A 4 7.21 -0.79 17.84
CA GLU A 4 7.72 -1.10 19.18
C GLU A 4 7.71 -2.60 19.50
N THR A 5 6.69 -3.34 19.04
CA THR A 5 6.50 -4.75 19.40
C THR A 5 7.15 -5.72 18.41
N LYS A 6 7.43 -5.26 17.18
CA LYS A 6 7.92 -6.08 16.05
C LYS A 6 7.05 -7.30 15.72
N GLU A 7 5.86 -7.39 16.29
CA GLU A 7 4.90 -8.44 16.00
C GLU A 7 4.35 -8.29 14.58
N HIS A 8 3.97 -9.40 13.98
CA HIS A 8 3.34 -9.39 12.67
C HIS A 8 2.06 -8.50 12.72
N PRO A 9 1.84 -7.60 11.74
CA PRO A 9 0.66 -6.74 11.69
C PRO A 9 -0.67 -7.49 11.81
N GLY A 10 -0.73 -8.70 11.26
CA GLY A 10 -1.90 -9.59 11.38
C GLY A 10 -2.23 -9.94 12.83
N CYS A 11 -1.22 -10.24 13.65
CA CYS A 11 -1.41 -10.57 15.06
C CYS A 11 -1.87 -9.34 15.86
N LEU A 12 -1.34 -8.16 15.53
CA LEU A 12 -1.77 -6.90 16.17
C LEU A 12 -3.22 -6.56 15.82
N LYS A 13 -3.62 -6.79 14.57
CA LYS A 13 -5.01 -6.70 14.13
C LYS A 13 -5.89 -7.69 14.92
N ASP A 14 -5.47 -8.94 15.07
CA ASP A 14 -6.23 -9.95 15.82
C ASP A 14 -6.41 -9.57 17.31
N LYS A 15 -5.38 -8.95 17.93
CA LYS A 15 -5.41 -8.49 19.32
C LYS A 15 -6.45 -7.41 19.62
N VAL A 16 -6.92 -6.67 18.62
CA VAL A 16 -7.95 -5.63 18.76
C VAL A 16 -9.31 -6.05 18.18
N THR A 17 -9.42 -7.28 17.69
CA THR A 17 -10.67 -7.82 17.12
C THR A 17 -11.24 -8.92 17.98
N SER A 18 -12.29 -8.60 18.72
CA SER A 18 -13.11 -9.62 19.38
C SER A 18 -14.13 -10.23 18.42
N PRO A 19 -14.51 -11.51 18.59
CA PRO A 19 -15.62 -12.11 17.85
C PRO A 19 -16.91 -11.30 18.02
N GLY A 20 -17.57 -10.94 16.92
CA GLY A 20 -18.81 -10.14 16.93
C GLY A 20 -18.64 -8.66 17.33
N GLY A 21 -17.41 -8.19 17.55
CA GLY A 21 -17.14 -6.81 17.94
C GLY A 21 -17.26 -5.79 16.81
N THR A 22 -17.19 -4.50 17.17
CA THR A 22 -17.26 -3.39 16.21
C THR A 22 -16.03 -3.34 15.29
N ALA A 23 -14.85 -3.66 15.82
CA ALA A 23 -13.60 -3.67 15.05
C ALA A 23 -13.62 -4.68 13.90
N ILE A 24 -14.12 -5.91 14.13
CA ILE A 24 -14.18 -6.95 13.08
C ILE A 24 -15.23 -6.62 12.02
N ALA A 25 -16.34 -5.97 12.39
CA ALA A 25 -17.33 -5.47 11.43
C ALA A 25 -16.76 -4.37 10.52
N GLY A 26 -15.96 -3.46 11.09
CA GLY A 26 -15.22 -2.44 10.34
C GLY A 26 -14.22 -3.07 9.36
N ILE A 27 -13.36 -3.98 9.84
CA ILE A 27 -12.39 -4.70 9.00
C ILE A 27 -13.10 -5.45 7.88
N HIS A 28 -14.19 -6.17 8.17
CA HIS A 28 -14.96 -6.88 7.14
C HIS A 28 -15.42 -5.94 6.02
N THR A 29 -15.88 -4.73 6.36
CA THR A 29 -16.28 -3.72 5.37
C THR A 29 -15.10 -3.26 4.52
N LEU A 30 -13.93 -3.05 5.14
CA LEU A 30 -12.70 -2.67 4.42
C LEU A 30 -12.22 -3.78 3.47
N GLU A 31 -12.26 -5.04 3.91
CA GLU A 31 -11.89 -6.18 3.06
C GLU A 31 -12.89 -6.36 1.90
N LYS A 32 -14.20 -6.20 2.16
CA LYS A 32 -15.23 -6.21 1.12
C LYS A 32 -15.02 -5.10 0.08
N GLY A 33 -14.51 -3.95 0.52
CA GLY A 33 -14.13 -2.83 -0.35
C GLY A 33 -12.81 -3.03 -1.10
N GLY A 34 -12.10 -4.14 -0.89
CA GLY A 34 -10.84 -4.42 -1.59
C GLY A 34 -9.65 -3.58 -1.12
N LEU A 35 -9.70 -3.01 0.09
CA LEU A 35 -8.70 -2.05 0.59
C LEU A 35 -7.24 -2.52 0.40
N ARG A 36 -6.96 -3.80 0.70
CA ARG A 36 -5.59 -4.34 0.58
C ARG A 36 -5.09 -4.28 -0.85
N THR A 37 -5.90 -4.72 -1.79
CA THR A 37 -5.59 -4.68 -3.22
C THR A 37 -5.38 -3.24 -3.67
N THR A 38 -6.30 -2.34 -3.31
CA THR A 38 -6.18 -0.91 -3.66
C THR A 38 -4.87 -0.28 -3.16
N LEU A 39 -4.43 -0.60 -1.94
CA LEU A 39 -3.17 -0.09 -1.40
C LEU A 39 -1.95 -0.65 -2.14
N ILE A 40 -1.98 -1.93 -2.52
CA ILE A 40 -0.91 -2.57 -3.30
C ILE A 40 -0.82 -1.92 -4.68
N ASP A 41 -1.95 -1.83 -5.38
CA ASP A 41 -2.04 -1.25 -6.73
C ASP A 41 -1.60 0.23 -6.74
N ALA A 42 -1.92 0.98 -5.68
CA ALA A 42 -1.50 2.37 -5.55
C ALA A 42 0.04 2.51 -5.47
N VAL A 43 0.70 1.66 -4.68
CA VAL A 43 2.17 1.66 -4.56
C VAL A 43 2.82 1.21 -5.86
N GLU A 44 2.27 0.19 -6.52
CA GLU A 44 2.75 -0.27 -7.82
C GLU A 44 2.63 0.82 -8.88
N SER A 45 1.45 1.44 -9.00
CA SER A 45 1.17 2.53 -9.93
C SER A 45 2.09 3.73 -9.71
N ALA A 46 2.28 4.14 -8.46
CA ALA A 46 3.20 5.22 -8.11
C ALA A 46 4.65 4.89 -8.50
N THR A 47 5.09 3.66 -8.24
CA THR A 47 6.42 3.17 -8.60
C THR A 47 6.63 3.18 -10.11
N ASN A 48 5.68 2.62 -10.87
CA ASN A 48 5.73 2.59 -12.32
C ASN A 48 5.75 3.99 -12.92
N ARG A 49 4.93 4.90 -12.38
CA ARG A 49 4.92 6.31 -12.80
C ARG A 49 6.26 6.99 -12.53
N SER A 50 6.87 6.74 -11.37
CA SER A 50 8.19 7.29 -11.05
C SER A 50 9.26 6.83 -12.04
N ARG A 51 9.27 5.54 -12.42
CA ARG A 51 10.21 5.01 -13.43
C ARG A 51 10.01 5.66 -14.81
N GLN A 52 8.77 5.73 -15.29
CA GLN A 52 8.44 6.38 -16.56
C GLN A 52 8.88 7.84 -16.62
N LEU A 53 8.71 8.57 -15.50
CA LEU A 53 9.18 9.95 -15.42
C LEU A 53 10.71 10.03 -15.48
N GLY A 54 11.42 9.14 -14.79
CA GLY A 54 12.88 9.07 -14.87
C GLY A 54 13.39 8.73 -16.28
N GLU A 55 12.74 7.79 -16.97
CA GLU A 55 13.08 7.42 -18.35
C GLU A 55 12.86 8.57 -19.33
N LYS A 56 11.73 9.28 -19.21
CA LYS A 56 11.46 10.48 -20.03
C LYS A 56 12.52 11.56 -19.84
N VAL A 57 12.92 11.80 -18.59
CA VAL A 57 13.98 12.78 -18.30
C VAL A 57 15.28 12.39 -19.02
N ILE A 58 15.66 11.11 -19.00
CA ILE A 58 16.87 10.63 -19.70
C ILE A 58 16.73 10.81 -21.22
N GLN A 59 15.58 10.45 -21.79
CA GLN A 59 15.31 10.61 -23.21
C GLN A 59 15.38 12.09 -23.65
N ASP A 60 14.72 12.98 -22.89
CA ASP A 60 14.73 14.42 -23.15
C ASP A 60 16.17 14.99 -23.12
N PHE A 61 17.03 14.50 -22.22
CA PHE A 61 18.44 14.90 -22.19
C PHE A 61 19.22 14.41 -23.41
N ALA A 62 18.97 13.18 -23.88
CA ALA A 62 19.64 12.62 -25.04
C ALA A 62 19.25 13.33 -26.34
N GLU A 63 17.97 13.73 -26.47
CA GLU A 63 17.45 14.38 -27.68
C GLU A 63 17.82 15.88 -27.77
N ASN A 64 18.00 16.58 -26.64
CA ASN A 64 18.29 18.02 -26.62
C ASN A 64 19.79 18.39 -26.59
N ASN A 65 20.69 17.41 -26.47
CA ASN A 65 22.15 17.63 -26.42
C ASN A 65 22.92 16.91 -27.55
N GLY A 66 22.20 16.45 -28.59
CA GLY A 66 22.76 15.79 -29.79
C GLY A 66 22.76 16.68 -31.02
#